data_AF-A0A5R9E0N4-F1
#
_entry.id   AF-A0A5R9E0N4-F1
#
_cell.length_a   1.000
_cell.length_b   1.000
_cell.length_c   1.000
_cell.angle_alpha   90.00
_cell.angle_beta   90.00
_cell.angle_gamma   90.00
#
_symmetry.space_group_name_H-M   'P 1'
#
loop_
_entity.id
_entity.type
_entity.pdbx_description
1 polymer ?
#
loop_
_entity_poly.entity_id
_entity_poly.type
_entity_poly.pdbx_seq_one_letter_code
_entity_poly.pdbx_strand_id
1 'polypeptide(L)' 'MHERLFSTMRQARLEIFEWLTYYNARRRHSALDYLSPVEFDQQHLRAAKLSIAA' A
#
# COMPACT_ATOMS: atom_id res chain seq x y z
N MET A 1 -3.46 -16.30 1.00
CA MET A 1 -3.13 -15.81 2.36
C MET A 1 -3.33 -16.99 3.28
N HIS A 2 -2.29 -17.44 3.96
CA HIS A 2 -2.38 -18.59 4.86
C HIS A 2 -2.82 -18.12 6.24
N GLU A 3 -3.61 -18.92 6.92
CA GLU A 3 -4.00 -18.64 8.29
C GLU A 3 -2.76 -18.69 9.19
N ARG A 4 -2.65 -17.69 10.08
CA ARG A 4 -1.57 -17.58 11.05
C ARG A 4 -2.15 -17.29 12.42
N LEU A 5 -1.80 -18.13 13.38
CA LEU A 5 -2.15 -17.91 14.78
C LEU A 5 -1.06 -17.06 15.44
N PHE A 6 -1.48 -16.10 16.27
CA PHE A 6 -0.59 -15.25 17.06
C PHE A 6 -0.75 -15.57 18.54
N SER A 7 0.36 -15.67 19.26
CA SER A 7 0.36 -15.97 20.68
C SER A 7 -0.06 -14.76 21.53
N THR A 8 0.09 -13.55 20.99
CA THR A 8 -0.31 -12.31 21.67
C THR A 8 -0.88 -11.28 20.70
N MET A 9 -1.73 -10.38 21.23
CA MET A 9 -2.23 -9.23 20.46
C MET A 9 -1.10 -8.32 19.97
N ARG A 10 0.00 -8.18 20.74
CA ARG A 10 1.14 -7.36 20.33
C ARG A 10 1.82 -7.93 19.08
N GLN A 11 2.00 -9.26 19.03
CA GLN A 11 2.56 -9.94 17.87
C GLN A 11 1.68 -9.75 16.64
N ALA A 12 0.36 -9.93 16.79
CA ALA A 12 -0.59 -9.72 15.69
C ALA A 12 -0.52 -8.30 15.15
N ARG A 13 -0.48 -7.28 16.02
CA ARG A 13 -0.39 -5.87 15.60
C ARG A 13 0.88 -5.58 14.83
N LEU A 14 2.02 -6.11 15.27
CA LEU A 14 3.30 -5.88 14.60
C LEU A 14 3.28 -6.44 13.18
N GLU A 15 2.85 -7.69 13.03
CA GLU A 15 2.77 -8.35 11.71
C GLU A 15 1.76 -7.67 10.78
N ILE A 16 0.58 -7.29 11.28
CA ILE A 16 -0.39 -6.54 10.49
C ILE A 16 0.19 -5.20 10.03
N PHE A 17 0.89 -4.49 10.91
CA PHE A 17 1.50 -3.20 10.59
C PHE A 17 2.61 -3.33 9.55
N GLU A 18 3.50 -4.31 9.72
CA GLU A 18 4.55 -4.63 8.75
C GLU A 18 3.96 -5.00 7.39
N TRP A 19 2.92 -5.84 7.38
CA TRP A 19 2.22 -6.21 6.16
C TRP A 19 1.58 -5.01 5.47
N LEU A 20 0.85 -4.17 6.21
CA LEU A 20 0.19 -2.99 5.65
C LEU A 20 1.22 -1.99 5.09
N THR A 21 2.35 -1.82 5.80
CA THR A 21 3.44 -0.94 5.37
C THR A 21 4.07 -1.44 4.07
N TYR A 22 4.34 -2.75 3.98
CA TYR A 22 4.83 -3.36 2.75
C TYR A 22 3.81 -3.23 1.61
N TYR A 23 2.54 -3.56 1.88
CA TYR A 23 1.47 -3.55 0.89
C TYR A 23 1.29 -2.16 0.27
N ASN A 24 1.18 -1.13 1.09
CA ASN A 24 0.91 0.22 0.60
C ASN A 24 2.13 0.88 -0.05
N ALA A 25 3.34 0.66 0.47
CA ALA A 25 4.52 1.41 0.07
C ALA A 25 5.44 0.68 -0.92
N ARG A 26 5.32 -0.64 -1.08
CA ARG A 26 6.30 -1.45 -1.83
C ARG A 26 5.69 -2.53 -2.72
N ARG A 27 4.56 -3.11 -2.34
CA ARG A 27 3.96 -4.20 -3.11
C ARG A 27 3.49 -3.66 -4.46
N ARG A 28 3.99 -4.25 -5.54
CA ARG A 28 3.59 -3.92 -6.90
C ARG A 28 2.32 -4.67 -7.29
N HIS A 29 1.42 -3.97 -7.96
CA HIS A 29 0.17 -4.54 -8.44
C HIS A 29 0.12 -4.45 -9.97
N SER A 30 -0.10 -5.58 -10.65
CA SER A 30 -0.19 -5.62 -12.12
C SER A 30 -1.35 -4.78 -12.66
N ALA A 31 -2.42 -4.63 -11.90
CA ALA A 31 -3.55 -3.75 -12.22
C ALA A 31 -3.22 -2.25 -12.09
N LEU A 32 -2.09 -1.90 -11.44
CA LEU A 32 -1.62 -0.52 -11.26
C LEU A 32 -0.33 -0.28 -12.05
N ASP A 33 -0.15 -0.93 -13.20
CA ASP A 33 1.08 -0.87 -14.00
C ASP A 33 2.36 -1.17 -13.21
N TYR A 34 2.26 -2.11 -12.27
CA TYR A 34 3.34 -2.50 -11.37
C TYR A 34 3.80 -1.39 -10.41
N LEU A 35 2.94 -0.42 -10.11
CA LEU A 35 3.13 0.53 -9.03
C LEU A 35 2.62 -0.03 -7.69
N SER A 36 3.14 0.52 -6.60
CA SER A 36 2.51 0.39 -5.28
C SER A 36 1.29 1.31 -5.16
N PRO A 37 0.35 1.04 -4.23
CA PRO A 37 -0.81 1.91 -4.00
C PRO A 37 -0.42 3.37 -3.75
N VAL A 38 0.62 3.63 -2.95
CA VAL A 38 1.09 5.00 -2.68
C VAL A 38 1.65 5.66 -3.94
N GLU A 39 2.42 4.94 -4.76
CA GLU A 39 2.96 5.49 -6.02
C GLU A 39 1.83 5.82 -7.01
N PHE A 40 0.84 4.94 -7.11
CA PHE A 40 -0.35 5.14 -7.94
C PHE A 40 -1.13 6.39 -7.50
N ASP A 41 -1.47 6.50 -6.21
CA ASP A 41 -2.17 7.68 -5.67
C ASP A 41 -1.37 8.97 -5.91
N GLN A 42 -0.04 8.92 -5.75
CA GLN A 42 0.82 10.08 -6.03
C GLN A 42 0.78 10.50 -7.50
N GLN A 43 0.79 9.56 -8.44
CA GLN A 43 0.66 9.88 -9.87
C GLN A 43 -0.71 10.47 -10.19
N HIS A 44 -1.78 9.89 -9.64
CA HIS A 44 -3.15 10.40 -9.83
C HIS A 44 -3.34 11.80 -9.25
N LEU A 45 -2.81 12.05 -8.04
CA LEU A 45 -2.83 13.38 -7.42
C LEU A 45 -2.02 14.40 -8.21
N ARG A 46 -0.86 14.02 -8.77
CA ARG A 46 -0.06 14.90 -9.63
C ARG A 46 -0.80 15.25 -10.92
N ALA A 47 -1.41 14.26 -11.57
CA ALA A 47 -2.20 14.48 -12.78
C ALA A 47 -3.39 15.43 -12.51
N ALA A 48 -4.12 15.22 -11.42
CA ALA A 48 -5.21 16.11 -11.02
C ALA A 48 -4.75 17.55 -10.74
N LYS A 49 -3.61 17.72 -10.05
CA LYS A 49 -3.03 19.05 -9.79
C LYS A 49 -2.64 19.79 -11.07
N LEU A 50 -2.04 19.10 -12.03
CA LEU A 50 -1.69 19.69 -13.33
C LEU A 50 -2.93 20.11 -14.12
N SER A 51 -4.02 19.34 -14.05
CA SER A 51 -5.29 19.69 -14.69
C SER A 51 -5.97 20.93 -14.09
N ILE A 52 -5.74 21.25 -12.83
CA ILE A 52 -6.32 22.44 -12.18
C ILE A 52 -5.49 23.70 -12.49
N ALA A 53 -4.20 23.54 -12.78
CA ALA A 53 -3.27 24.63 -13.01
C ALA A 53 -3.17 25.09 -14.49
N ALA A 54 -3.84 24.39 -15.41
CA ALA A 54 -3.89 24.69 -16.86
C ALA A 54 -5.20 25.37 -17.23
#